data_AF-A0A0U5AUD0-F1
#
_entry.id   AF-A0A0U5AUD0-F1
#
_cell.length_a   1.000
_cell.length_b   1.000
_cell.length_c   1.000
_cell.angle_alpha   90.00
_cell.angle_beta   90.00
_cell.angle_gamma   90.00
#
_symmetry.space_group_name_H-M   'P 1'
#
loop_
_entity.id
_entity.type
_entity.pdbx_description
1 polymer ?
#
loop_
_entity_poly.entity_id
_entity_poly.type
_entity_poly.pdbx_seq_one_letter_code
_entity_poly.pdbx_strand_id
1 'polypeptide(L)'
;MNRIRKEKRNEHGFTLIEMLIVVAIIGVFLSLALPVYKDTVVNAQNQSCELNKRMLKVAMETYYLSNGNIYPATGKEIDELLAKHYLEERPRCSGKGAYTFTVSTDGKSVDVSCTVHHAP
;
A
#
# COMPACT_ATOMS: atom_id res chain seq x y z
N MET A 1 -5.63 33.31 -63.89
CA MET A 1 -4.74 33.91 -62.87
C MET A 1 -4.97 33.20 -61.55
N ASN A 2 -3.96 32.52 -61.01
CA ASN A 2 -3.69 32.40 -59.56
C ASN A 2 -2.44 31.55 -59.35
N ARG A 3 -1.31 32.21 -59.12
CA ARG A 3 -0.08 31.56 -58.65
C ARG A 3 -0.12 31.57 -57.13
N ILE A 4 -0.46 30.44 -56.51
CA ILE A 4 -0.32 30.24 -55.07
C ILE A 4 1.17 30.13 -54.76
N ARG A 5 1.76 31.21 -54.23
CA ARG A 5 3.13 31.19 -53.68
C ARG A 5 3.12 30.34 -52.41
N LYS A 6 3.68 29.13 -52.49
CA LYS A 6 3.95 28.28 -51.32
C LYS A 6 5.12 28.90 -50.57
N GLU A 7 4.86 29.63 -49.48
CA GLU A 7 5.91 30.01 -48.56
C GLU A 7 6.49 28.74 -47.94
N LYS A 8 7.80 28.51 -48.12
CA LYS A 8 8.52 27.45 -47.40
C LYS A 8 8.49 27.86 -45.92
N ARG A 9 7.63 27.22 -45.12
CA ARG A 9 7.74 27.30 -43.66
C ARG A 9 9.14 26.80 -43.32
N ASN A 10 9.95 27.67 -42.71
CA ASN A 10 11.24 27.30 -42.15
C ASN A 10 10.99 26.40 -40.94
N GLU A 11 10.82 25.11 -41.21
CA GLU A 11 10.73 24.08 -40.17
C GLU A 11 12.15 23.90 -39.59
N HIS A 12 12.42 24.62 -38.50
CA HIS A 12 13.61 24.42 -37.70
C HIS A 12 13.43 23.13 -36.89
N GLY A 13 14.27 22.13 -37.14
CA GLY A 13 14.33 20.90 -36.33
C GLY A 13 15.06 21.14 -35.00
N PHE A 14 14.76 20.29 -34.02
CA PHE A 14 15.49 20.25 -32.75
C PHE A 14 16.98 19.98 -32.97
N THR A 15 17.84 20.68 -32.25
CA THR A 15 19.28 20.45 -32.27
C THR A 15 19.67 19.27 -31.38
N LEU A 16 20.76 18.56 -31.71
CA LEU A 16 21.27 17.47 -30.87
C LEU A 16 21.68 17.96 -29.48
N ILE A 17 22.19 19.19 -29.40
CA ILE A 17 22.60 19.81 -28.14
C ILE A 17 21.39 20.11 -27.23
N GLU A 18 20.24 20.49 -27.78
CA GLU A 18 19.01 20.67 -27.00
C GLU A 18 18.57 19.37 -26.34
N MET A 19 18.56 18.27 -27.08
CA MET A 19 18.19 16.97 -26.49
C MET A 19 19.21 16.50 -25.45
N LEU A 20 20.50 16.78 -25.64
CA LEU A 20 21.54 16.44 -24.67
C LEU A 20 21.38 17.17 -23.34
N ILE A 21 21.09 18.48 -23.36
CA ILE A 21 20.87 19.26 -22.13
C ILE A 21 19.60 18.80 -21.42
N VAL A 22 18.53 18.48 -22.17
CA VAL A 22 17.26 18.02 -21.58
C VAL A 22 17.44 16.68 -20.84
N VAL A 23 18.08 15.69 -21.46
CA VAL A 23 18.31 14.39 -20.78
C VAL A 23 19.27 14.51 -19.60
N ALA A 24 20.24 15.43 -19.66
CA ALA A 24 21.14 15.72 -18.55
C ALA A 24 20.37 16.28 -17.34
N ILE A 25 19.47 17.24 -17.56
CA ILE A 25 18.65 17.83 -16.49
C ILE A 25 17.66 16.79 -15.92
N ILE A 26 17.00 16.00 -16.78
CA ILE A 26 16.11 14.91 -16.33
C ILE A 26 16.88 13.89 -15.48
N GLY A 27 18.12 13.56 -15.87
CA GLY A 27 18.99 12.67 -15.11
C GLY A 27 19.21 13.15 -13.67
N VAL A 28 19.53 14.45 -13.49
CA VAL A 28 19.70 15.06 -12.16
C VAL A 28 18.42 14.98 -11.34
N PHE A 29 17.26 15.27 -11.94
CA PHE A 29 15.99 15.18 -11.21
C PHE A 29 15.61 13.76 -10.80
N LEU A 30 15.83 12.76 -11.68
CA LEU A 30 15.54 11.36 -11.37
C LEU A 30 16.40 10.83 -10.22
N SER A 31 17.66 11.24 -10.13
CA SER A 31 18.55 10.88 -9.01
C SER A 31 18.02 11.33 -7.65
N LEU A 32 17.32 12.47 -7.59
CA LEU A 32 16.70 12.97 -6.35
C LEU A 32 15.31 12.36 -6.10
N ALA A 33 14.51 12.17 -7.15
CA ALA A 33 13.11 11.74 -7.01
C ALA A 33 12.95 10.26 -6.63
N LEU A 34 13.79 9.37 -7.18
CA LEU A 34 13.66 7.93 -6.97
C LEU A 34 13.79 7.45 -5.51
N PRO A 35 14.78 7.88 -4.70
CA PRO A 35 14.89 7.42 -3.32
C PRO A 35 13.67 7.84 -2.49
N VAL A 36 13.26 9.11 -2.61
CA VAL A 36 12.10 9.65 -1.89
C VAL A 36 10.83 8.89 -2.25
N TYR A 37 10.61 8.60 -3.54
CA TYR A 37 9.44 7.84 -3.98
C TYR A 37 9.39 6.44 -3.34
N LYS A 38 10.51 5.71 -3.32
CA LYS A 38 10.57 4.38 -2.71
C LYS A 38 10.21 4.40 -1.23
N ASP A 39 10.77 5.35 -0.48
CA ASP A 39 10.50 5.47 0.95
C ASP A 39 9.02 5.80 1.22
N THR A 40 8.40 6.67 0.42
CA THR A 40 6.98 7.00 0.58
C THR A 40 6.07 5.79 0.34
N VAL A 41 6.37 4.96 -0.66
CA VAL A 41 5.59 3.74 -0.93
C VAL A 41 5.71 2.74 0.20
N VAL A 42 6.93 2.50 0.72
CA VAL A 42 7.14 1.59 1.85
C VAL A 42 6.41 2.09 3.09
N ASN A 43 6.48 3.39 3.38
CA ASN A 43 5.76 3.99 4.51
C ASN A 43 4.23 3.86 4.36
N ALA A 44 3.69 4.09 3.16
CA ALA A 44 2.27 3.90 2.90
C ALA A 44 1.83 2.42 3.07
N GLN A 45 2.68 1.46 2.67
CA GLN A 45 2.44 0.04 2.88
C GLN A 45 2.43 -0.33 4.37
N ASN A 46 3.38 0.19 5.15
CA ASN A 46 3.44 0.01 6.60
C ASN A 46 2.18 0.57 7.27
N GLN A 47 1.81 1.82 6.95
CA GLN A 47 0.62 2.46 7.50
C GLN A 47 -0.67 1.70 7.16
N SER A 48 -0.83 1.27 5.91
CA SER A 48 -1.98 0.45 5.50
C SER A 48 -2.03 -0.88 6.27
N CYS A 49 -0.87 -1.52 6.49
CA CYS A 49 -0.80 -2.73 7.29
C CYS A 49 -1.19 -2.49 8.75
N GLU A 50 -0.70 -1.40 9.37
CA GLU A 50 -1.08 -1.02 10.74
C GLU A 50 -2.58 -0.76 10.88
N LEU A 51 -3.20 -0.08 9.92
CA LEU A 51 -4.64 0.15 9.91
C LEU A 51 -5.42 -1.18 9.85
N ASN A 52 -5.01 -2.10 8.98
CA ASN A 52 -5.62 -3.43 8.88
C ASN A 52 -5.46 -4.22 10.18
N LYS A 53 -4.28 -4.20 10.82
CA LYS A 53 -4.05 -4.86 12.12
C LYS A 53 -4.97 -4.31 13.21
N ARG A 54 -5.13 -2.99 13.27
CA ARG A 54 -6.03 -2.33 14.23
C ARG A 54 -7.48 -2.70 13.97
N MET A 55 -7.93 -2.70 12.71
CA MET A 55 -9.29 -3.13 12.35
C MET A 55 -9.55 -4.60 12.75
N LEU A 56 -8.60 -5.49 12.45
CA LEU A 56 -8.67 -6.90 12.84
C LEU A 56 -8.72 -7.08 14.36
N LYS A 57 -7.91 -6.32 15.10
CA LYS A 57 -7.92 -6.35 16.57
C LYS A 57 -9.27 -5.92 17.13
N VAL A 58 -9.83 -4.81 16.64
CA VAL A 58 -11.16 -4.34 17.05
C VAL A 58 -12.24 -5.38 16.72
N ALA A 59 -12.18 -6.01 15.56
CA ALA A 59 -13.12 -7.07 15.18
C ALA A 59 -13.03 -8.28 16.14
N MET A 60 -11.81 -8.70 16.50
CA MET A 60 -11.59 -9.77 17.47
C MET A 60 -12.07 -9.40 18.88
N GLU A 61 -11.81 -8.18 19.34
CA GLU A 61 -12.28 -7.68 20.65
C GLU A 61 -13.81 -7.61 20.68
N THR A 62 -14.44 -7.20 19.58
CA THR A 62 -15.91 -7.15 19.48
C THR A 62 -16.51 -8.55 19.49
N TYR A 63 -15.89 -9.51 18.79
CA TYR A 63 -16.26 -10.93 18.87
C TYR A 63 -16.14 -11.46 20.30
N TYR A 64 -15.03 -11.16 20.98
CA TYR A 64 -14.76 -11.61 22.35
C TYR A 64 -15.87 -11.15 23.30
N LEU A 65 -16.24 -9.88 23.25
CA LEU A 65 -17.31 -9.31 24.10
C LEU A 65 -18.68 -9.93 23.81
N SER A 66 -18.96 -10.24 22.55
CA SER A 66 -20.27 -10.76 22.12
C SER A 66 -20.43 -12.27 22.32
N ASN A 67 -19.31 -13.01 22.40
CA ASN A 67 -19.31 -14.47 22.40
C ASN A 67 -18.84 -15.07 23.73
N GLY A 68 -19.11 -14.39 24.85
CA GLY A 68 -18.85 -14.92 26.18
C GLY A 68 -17.38 -14.88 26.58
N ASN A 69 -16.63 -13.88 26.14
CA ASN A 69 -15.22 -13.68 26.46
C ASN A 69 -14.31 -14.80 25.92
N ILE A 70 -14.61 -15.27 24.71
CA ILE A 70 -13.85 -16.31 24.02
C ILE A 70 -13.50 -15.81 22.62
N TYR A 71 -12.22 -15.89 22.26
CA TYR A 71 -11.77 -15.60 20.90
C TYR A 71 -12.08 -16.76 19.94
N PRO A 72 -12.14 -16.50 18.62
CA PRO A 72 -12.24 -17.54 17.59
C PRO A 72 -11.19 -18.65 17.76
N ALA A 73 -11.49 -19.84 17.23
CA ALA A 73 -10.55 -20.95 17.26
C ALA A 73 -9.28 -20.61 16.46
N THR A 74 -8.11 -21.01 16.98
CA THR A 74 -6.82 -20.75 16.35
C THR A 74 -6.79 -21.29 14.92
N GLY A 75 -6.35 -20.45 13.98
CA GLY A 75 -6.28 -20.76 12.55
C GLY A 75 -7.61 -20.59 11.79
N LYS A 76 -8.70 -20.19 12.46
CA LYS A 76 -10.01 -19.88 11.85
C LYS A 76 -10.48 -18.46 12.14
N GLU A 77 -9.61 -17.61 12.68
CA GLU A 77 -9.97 -16.30 13.21
C GLU A 77 -10.67 -15.43 12.16
N ILE A 78 -10.04 -15.25 11.00
CA ILE A 78 -10.60 -14.42 9.92
C ILE A 78 -11.90 -15.02 9.38
N ASP A 79 -11.94 -16.34 9.21
CA ASP A 79 -13.10 -17.00 8.59
C ASP A 79 -14.32 -16.96 9.53
N GLU A 80 -14.11 -17.10 10.84
CA GLU A 80 -15.17 -16.90 11.84
C GLU A 80 -15.65 -15.44 11.91
N LEU A 81 -14.74 -14.47 11.84
CA LEU A 81 -15.10 -13.05 11.82
C LEU A 81 -15.93 -12.68 10.59
N LEU A 82 -15.59 -13.23 9.42
CA LEU A 82 -16.36 -13.06 8.19
C LEU A 82 -17.74 -13.73 8.28
N ALA A 83 -17.78 -14.99 8.75
CA ALA A 83 -19.02 -15.75 8.88
C ALA A 83 -20.02 -15.10 9.86
N LYS A 84 -19.52 -14.38 10.86
CA LYS A 84 -20.35 -13.66 11.84
C LYS A 84 -20.48 -12.16 11.57
N HIS A 85 -20.05 -11.68 10.40
CA HIS A 85 -20.17 -10.28 9.98
C HIS A 85 -19.46 -9.25 10.88
N TYR A 86 -18.37 -9.65 11.54
CA TYR A 86 -17.44 -8.69 12.18
C TYR A 86 -16.46 -8.10 11.18
N LEU A 87 -16.33 -8.71 10.00
CA LEU A 87 -15.58 -8.23 8.85
C LEU A 87 -16.45 -8.35 7.60
N GLU A 88 -16.39 -7.32 6.74
CA GLU A 88 -17.05 -7.35 5.42
C GLU A 88 -16.21 -8.14 4.40
N GLU A 89 -14.88 -7.96 4.45
CA GLU A 89 -13.94 -8.58 3.53
C GLU A 89 -12.65 -8.99 4.24
N ARG A 90 -11.96 -10.00 3.68
CA ARG A 90 -10.65 -10.42 4.18
C ARG A 90 -9.61 -9.32 3.91
N PRO A 91 -9.01 -8.70 4.94
CA PRO A 91 -8.00 -7.66 4.74
C PRO A 91 -6.78 -8.24 4.01
N ARG A 92 -6.31 -7.51 3.00
CA ARG A 92 -5.11 -7.87 2.25
C ARG A 92 -3.96 -6.96 2.65
N CYS A 93 -2.80 -7.56 2.86
CA CYS A 93 -1.57 -6.81 3.06
C CYS A 93 -0.97 -6.41 1.71
N SER A 94 -0.63 -5.14 1.53
CA SER A 94 0.01 -4.62 0.30
C SER A 94 1.35 -5.30 0.00
N GLY A 95 2.05 -5.77 1.04
CA GLY A 95 3.30 -6.54 0.95
C GLY A 95 3.10 -8.05 0.75
N LYS A 96 1.85 -8.51 0.51
CA LYS A 96 1.47 -9.92 0.39
C LYS A 96 1.73 -10.77 1.65
N GLY A 97 1.84 -10.12 2.81
CA GLY A 97 1.93 -10.80 4.10
C GLY A 97 0.60 -11.40 4.55
N ALA A 98 0.68 -12.41 5.42
CA ALA A 98 -0.46 -12.98 6.12
C ALA A 98 -0.62 -12.30 7.50
N TYR A 99 -1.86 -12.20 7.97
CA TYR A 99 -2.16 -11.76 9.34
C TYR A 99 -2.28 -12.98 10.25
N THR A 100 -1.62 -12.92 11.40
CA THR A 100 -1.62 -13.97 12.44
C THR A 100 -2.13 -13.38 13.74
N PHE A 101 -2.83 -14.19 14.53
CA PHE A 101 -3.43 -13.77 15.79
C PHE A 101 -2.74 -14.50 16.94
N THR A 102 -2.29 -13.76 17.94
CA THR A 102 -1.74 -14.33 19.17
C THR A 102 -2.55 -13.85 20.35
N VAL A 103 -3.26 -14.77 20.99
CA VAL A 103 -3.97 -14.49 22.23
C VAL A 103 -2.96 -14.54 23.37
N SER A 104 -2.99 -13.53 24.24
CA SER A 104 -2.16 -13.44 25.42
C SER A 104 -2.44 -14.60 26.40
N THR A 105 -1.46 -14.90 27.27
CA THR A 105 -1.57 -15.96 28.27
C THR A 105 -2.69 -15.74 29.27
N ASP A 106 -3.16 -14.49 29.43
CA ASP A 106 -4.32 -14.14 30.24
C ASP A 106 -5.66 -14.48 29.58
N GLY A 107 -5.66 -14.86 28.30
CA GLY A 107 -6.86 -15.14 27.51
C GLY A 107 -7.76 -13.93 27.25
N LYS A 108 -7.29 -12.71 27.57
CA LYS A 108 -8.11 -11.49 27.55
C LYS A 108 -7.71 -10.53 26.45
N SER A 109 -6.46 -10.56 26.01
CA SER A 109 -5.97 -9.70 24.94
C SER A 109 -5.54 -10.49 23.71
N VAL A 110 -5.73 -9.88 22.54
CA VAL A 110 -5.27 -10.40 21.25
C VAL A 110 -4.30 -9.40 20.63
N ASP A 111 -3.20 -9.94 20.12
CA ASP A 111 -2.29 -9.21 19.25
C ASP A 111 -2.45 -9.72 17.81
N VAL A 112 -2.39 -8.79 16.87
CA VAL A 112 -2.46 -9.08 15.44
C VAL A 112 -1.10 -8.75 14.85
N SER A 113 -0.47 -9.74 14.25
CA SER A 113 0.85 -9.62 13.64
C SER A 113 0.77 -9.85 12.13
N CYS A 114 1.71 -9.28 11.37
CA CYS A 114 1.83 -9.52 9.92
C CYS A 114 3.19 -10.11 9.60
N THR A 115 3.22 -11.10 8.70
CA THR A 115 4.47 -11.79 8.34
C THR A 115 5.48 -10.93 7.57
N VAL A 116 5.04 -9.82 6.98
CA VAL A 116 5.88 -8.94 6.13
C VAL A 116 6.16 -7.60 6.79
N HIS A 117 5.17 -7.00 7.46
CA HIS A 117 5.36 -5.73 8.14
C HIS A 117 5.30 -5.96 9.65
N HIS A 118 6.46 -5.85 10.29
CA HIS A 118 6.51 -5.78 11.74
C HIS A 118 6.11 -4.39 12.22
N ALA A 119 5.48 -4.33 13.40
CA ALA A 119 5.35 -3.07 14.11
C ALA A 119 6.77 -2.55 14.44
N PRO A 120 7.02 -1.23 14.34
CA PRO A 120 8.21 -0.64 14.96
C PRO A 120 8.14 -0.70 16.49
#